data_AF-A0A2B4RJJ4-F1
#
_entry.id   AF-A0A2B4RJJ4-F1
#
_cell.length_a   1.000
_cell.length_b   1.000
_cell.length_c   1.000
_cell.angle_alpha   90.00
_cell.angle_beta   90.00
_cell.angle_gamma   90.00
#
_symmetry.space_group_name_H-M   'P 1'
#
loop_
_entity.id
_entity.type
_entity.pdbx_description
1 polymer ?
#
loop_
_entity_poly.entity_id
_entity_poly.type
_entity_poly.pdbx_seq_one_letter_code
_entity_poly.pdbx_strand_id
1 'polypeptide(L)'
;MRLVCSRQPTKDELPLWLRYVDDTFTAVRHDEIDAFHHHLNEQNTDIQFTREVEENGKLPFLDCLVSHNDNSLRTTVYRKPTHTDRLLDESSYNPTSHKATTIRTLTRRAQLVCDSTDSLSDENKYLHRVFTKNNYNNDFIRRNTHRPTTTTETNDTATPTTTATIPYIKGMSENISRILLPFNIRVAHKPITTLRQLLTNVKDKDEPRNRQGTIYKINCSDCQASYIGETGRNLTTRLTEHRRATRKGDVSNHIAEHHRLTNHNIDWDSAQCLTYSTDYFQRLTLESWFTNLEQTPLNRCQQLPAPYKRLIHDINITNDRKRTT
;
A
#
# COMPACT_ATOMS: atom_id res chain seq x y z
N MET A 1 -3.15 -27.41 -7.32
CA MET A 1 -3.38 -27.65 -5.87
C MET A 1 -2.18 -28.39 -5.29
N ARG A 2 -1.75 -28.05 -4.07
CA ARG A 2 -0.70 -28.74 -3.27
C ARG A 2 -1.15 -30.13 -2.81
N LEU A 3 -0.50 -31.24 -3.16
CA LEU A 3 -0.67 -32.53 -2.46
C LEU A 3 0.61 -32.88 -1.68
N VAL A 4 0.44 -33.29 -0.42
CA VAL A 4 1.54 -33.47 0.53
C VAL A 4 1.32 -34.80 1.26
N CYS A 5 2.25 -35.77 1.20
CA CYS A 5 1.98 -37.18 1.55
C CYS A 5 2.92 -37.83 2.60
N SER A 6 2.36 -38.48 3.63
CA SER A 6 3.04 -39.37 4.59
C SER A 6 2.42 -40.79 4.68
N ARG A 7 3.07 -41.78 5.31
CA ARG A 7 2.48 -43.13 5.59
C ARG A 7 1.53 -43.06 6.82
N GLN A 8 0.64 -44.00 7.21
CA GLN A 8 -0.06 -45.24 6.72
C GLN A 8 -1.27 -45.48 7.69
N PRO A 9 -2.05 -46.61 7.78
CA PRO A 9 -2.05 -47.94 7.11
C PRO A 9 -3.43 -48.38 6.50
N THR A 10 -3.51 -49.65 6.06
CA THR A 10 -4.70 -50.41 5.55
C THR A 10 -5.32 -49.93 4.23
N LYS A 11 -6.10 -50.80 3.57
CA LYS A 11 -6.11 -50.91 2.10
C LYS A 11 -7.18 -50.10 1.35
N ASP A 12 -8.22 -49.61 2.04
CA ASP A 12 -9.43 -49.08 1.39
C ASP A 12 -9.86 -47.67 1.87
N GLU A 13 -9.13 -47.03 2.80
CA GLU A 13 -9.40 -45.66 3.26
C GLU A 13 -8.10 -44.83 3.31
N LEU A 14 -8.19 -43.54 2.95
CA LEU A 14 -7.09 -42.58 3.13
C LEU A 14 -6.98 -42.22 4.63
N PRO A 15 -5.92 -42.62 5.35
CA PRO A 15 -5.83 -42.42 6.81
C PRO A 15 -5.76 -40.95 7.24
N LEU A 16 -5.50 -40.02 6.33
CA LEU A 16 -5.54 -38.58 6.59
C LEU A 16 -5.87 -37.79 5.32
N TRP A 17 -6.75 -36.79 5.45
CA TRP A 17 -6.99 -35.75 4.43
C TRP A 17 -7.35 -34.43 5.12
N LEU A 18 -6.43 -33.46 5.06
CA LEU A 18 -6.57 -32.11 5.58
C LEU A 18 -6.45 -31.13 4.41
N ARG A 19 -7.34 -30.14 4.31
CA ARG A 19 -7.34 -29.15 3.23
C ARG A 19 -7.31 -27.73 3.80
N TYR A 20 -6.44 -26.88 3.25
CA TYR A 20 -6.40 -25.45 3.49
C TYR A 20 -6.38 -24.71 2.15
N VAL A 21 -7.53 -24.15 1.76
CA VAL A 21 -7.75 -23.47 0.47
C VAL A 21 -7.40 -24.38 -0.72
N ASP A 22 -6.21 -24.22 -1.32
CA ASP A 22 -5.71 -24.95 -2.49
C ASP A 22 -4.59 -25.95 -2.16
N ASP A 23 -4.15 -25.99 -0.90
CA ASP A 23 -3.16 -26.93 -0.37
C ASP A 23 -3.85 -28.06 0.41
N THR A 24 -3.37 -29.29 0.23
CA THR A 24 -3.88 -30.52 0.84
C THR A 24 -2.73 -31.32 1.46
N PHE A 25 -2.89 -31.73 2.71
CA PHE A 25 -2.06 -32.72 3.39
C PHE A 25 -2.82 -34.03 3.49
N THR A 26 -2.21 -35.13 3.06
CA THR A 26 -2.80 -36.46 3.05
C THR A 26 -1.79 -37.50 3.52
N ALA A 27 -2.26 -38.71 3.80
CA ALA A 27 -1.40 -39.84 4.03
C ALA A 27 -1.74 -40.96 3.03
N VAL A 28 -0.74 -41.39 2.25
CA VAL A 28 -0.82 -42.43 1.22
C VAL A 28 0.42 -43.33 1.34
N ARG A 29 0.29 -44.59 0.97
CA ARG A 29 1.43 -45.50 0.85
C ARG A 29 2.42 -44.99 -0.20
N HIS A 30 3.71 -45.08 0.09
CA HIS A 30 4.78 -44.50 -0.72
C HIS A 30 4.80 -45.04 -2.17
N ASP A 31 4.48 -46.32 -2.35
CA ASP A 31 4.36 -47.01 -3.62
C ASP A 31 3.07 -46.67 -4.41
N GLU A 32 2.10 -46.01 -3.78
CA GLU A 32 0.83 -45.61 -4.39
C GLU A 32 0.75 -44.10 -4.69
N ILE A 33 1.77 -43.30 -4.30
CA ILE A 33 1.81 -41.84 -4.52
C ILE A 33 1.75 -41.48 -6.02
N ASP A 34 2.35 -42.30 -6.89
CA ASP A 34 2.29 -42.13 -8.35
C ASP A 34 0.89 -42.37 -8.91
N ALA A 35 0.29 -43.52 -8.58
CA ALA A 35 -1.06 -43.87 -9.03
C ALA A 35 -2.10 -42.86 -8.50
N PHE A 36 -2.00 -42.45 -7.23
CA PHE A 36 -2.92 -41.50 -6.62
C PHE A 36 -2.80 -40.10 -7.22
N HIS A 37 -1.56 -39.61 -7.45
CA HIS A 37 -1.35 -38.30 -8.07
C HIS A 37 -1.81 -38.27 -9.53
N HIS A 38 -1.60 -39.35 -10.29
CA HIS A 38 -2.14 -39.49 -11.63
C HIS A 38 -3.67 -39.46 -11.62
N HIS A 39 -4.31 -40.28 -10.78
CA HIS A 39 -5.76 -40.35 -10.64
C HIS A 39 -6.41 -38.99 -10.32
N LEU A 40 -5.80 -38.18 -9.45
CA LEU A 40 -6.28 -36.82 -9.16
C LEU A 40 -6.23 -35.89 -10.39
N ASN A 41 -5.19 -36.03 -11.22
CA ASN A 41 -5.00 -35.23 -12.43
C ASN A 41 -5.87 -35.69 -13.61
N GLU A 42 -6.37 -36.93 -13.60
CA GLU A 42 -7.36 -37.42 -14.58
C GLU A 42 -8.75 -36.81 -14.37
N GLN A 43 -9.09 -36.35 -13.15
CA GLN A 43 -10.45 -35.90 -12.84
C GLN A 43 -10.87 -34.62 -13.58
N ASN A 44 -9.92 -33.78 -14.00
CA ASN A 44 -10.20 -32.54 -14.69
C ASN A 44 -8.99 -32.03 -15.50
N THR A 45 -9.17 -31.73 -16.78
CA THR A 45 -8.10 -31.25 -17.68
C THR A 45 -7.54 -29.88 -17.30
N ASP A 46 -8.37 -29.03 -16.69
CA ASP A 46 -8.06 -27.62 -16.43
C ASP A 46 -7.47 -27.42 -15.02
N ILE A 47 -7.64 -28.40 -14.12
CA ILE A 47 -7.15 -28.37 -12.73
C ILE A 47 -6.12 -29.49 -12.55
N GLN A 48 -4.85 -29.09 -12.42
CA GLN A 48 -3.75 -30.02 -12.19
C GLN A 48 -3.15 -29.85 -10.78
N PHE A 49 -2.93 -30.97 -10.12
CA PHE A 49 -2.26 -31.09 -8.84
C PHE A 49 -0.74 -31.17 -9.05
N THR A 50 0.00 -30.50 -8.18
CA THR A 50 1.42 -30.76 -7.95
C THR A 50 1.55 -31.50 -6.62
N ARG A 51 2.63 -32.24 -6.42
CA ARG A 51 2.86 -32.98 -5.18
C ARG A 51 4.23 -32.72 -4.59
N GLU A 52 4.33 -32.88 -3.28
CA GLU A 52 5.57 -32.99 -2.53
C GLU A 52 5.51 -34.25 -1.66
N VAL A 53 6.65 -34.95 -1.57
CA VAL A 53 6.78 -36.23 -0.86
C VAL A 53 7.65 -36.00 0.37
N GLU A 54 7.36 -36.74 1.44
CA GLU A 54 8.16 -36.75 2.66
C GLU A 54 9.64 -37.09 2.39
N GLU A 55 10.55 -36.25 2.84
CA GLU A 55 12.01 -36.45 2.76
C GLU A 55 12.60 -36.51 4.17
N ASN A 56 13.35 -37.57 4.49
CA ASN A 56 14.02 -37.76 5.78
C ASN A 56 13.10 -37.59 7.01
N GLY A 57 11.85 -38.10 6.93
CA GLY A 57 10.86 -38.00 8.01
C GLY A 57 10.20 -36.63 8.13
N LYS A 58 10.36 -35.74 7.12
CA LYS A 58 9.98 -34.32 7.18
C LYS A 58 9.25 -33.88 5.92
N LEU A 59 8.29 -32.98 6.10
CA LEU A 59 7.41 -32.55 5.03
C LEU A 59 6.85 -31.13 5.28
N PRO A 60 7.14 -30.14 4.42
CA PRO A 60 6.58 -28.80 4.55
C PRO A 60 5.07 -28.74 4.25
N PHE A 61 4.32 -28.07 5.12
CA PHE A 61 2.91 -27.75 4.89
C PHE A 61 2.61 -26.34 5.42
N LEU A 62 2.22 -25.42 4.53
CA LEU A 62 2.05 -23.99 4.82
C LEU A 62 3.31 -23.38 5.48
N ASP A 63 3.15 -22.78 6.67
CA ASP A 63 4.21 -22.21 7.51
C ASP A 63 4.85 -23.26 8.46
N CYS A 64 4.42 -24.52 8.40
CA CYS A 64 4.85 -25.60 9.29
C CYS A 64 5.75 -26.60 8.56
N LEU A 65 6.79 -27.08 9.25
CA LEU A 65 7.55 -28.26 8.87
C LEU A 65 7.05 -29.39 9.77
N VAL A 66 6.25 -30.28 9.19
CA VAL A 66 5.75 -31.48 9.86
C VAL A 66 6.86 -32.51 9.85
N SER A 67 7.10 -33.18 10.96
CA SER A 67 8.07 -34.26 11.06
C SER A 67 7.56 -35.39 11.94
N HIS A 68 7.78 -36.63 11.52
CA HIS A 68 7.33 -37.80 12.24
C HIS A 68 8.46 -38.43 13.08
N ASN A 69 8.24 -38.54 14.40
CA ASN A 69 9.08 -39.28 15.34
C ASN A 69 8.20 -40.21 16.18
N ASP A 70 8.51 -41.51 16.21
CA ASP A 70 7.95 -42.51 17.13
C ASP A 70 6.42 -42.42 17.34
N ASN A 71 5.67 -42.53 16.23
CA ASN A 71 4.20 -42.43 16.16
C ASN A 71 3.61 -41.06 16.54
N SER A 72 4.44 -40.01 16.68
CA SER A 72 3.99 -38.63 16.93
C SER A 72 4.36 -37.70 15.77
N LEU A 73 3.42 -36.83 15.40
CA LEU A 73 3.71 -35.68 14.53
C LEU A 73 4.24 -34.53 15.38
N ARG A 74 5.40 -34.01 15.00
CA ARG A 74 6.01 -32.78 15.52
C ARG A 74 5.86 -31.68 14.49
N THR A 75 5.71 -30.44 14.93
CA THR A 75 5.59 -29.27 14.04
C THR A 75 6.58 -28.20 14.46
N THR A 76 7.31 -27.67 13.48
CA THR A 76 8.27 -26.57 13.66
C THR A 76 8.07 -25.52 12.57
N VAL A 77 8.61 -24.31 12.74
CA VAL A 77 8.40 -23.24 11.75
C VAL A 77 9.19 -23.51 10.46
N TYR A 78 8.47 -23.75 9.36
CA TYR A 78 9.10 -23.94 8.04
C TYR A 78 9.57 -22.60 7.45
N ARG A 79 10.68 -22.69 6.71
CA ARG A 79 11.26 -21.59 5.94
C ARG A 79 11.73 -22.16 4.61
N LYS A 80 11.29 -21.56 3.50
CA LYS A 80 11.76 -21.95 2.17
C LYS A 80 13.29 -21.75 2.06
N PRO A 81 14.01 -22.54 1.26
CA PRO A 81 15.45 -22.35 1.03
C PRO A 81 15.85 -20.95 0.57
N THR A 82 14.92 -20.20 -0.03
CA THR A 82 15.10 -18.80 -0.47
C THR A 82 14.89 -17.75 0.62
N HIS A 83 14.65 -18.14 1.88
CA HIS A 83 14.41 -17.22 2.99
C HIS A 83 15.71 -16.51 3.42
N THR A 84 15.77 -15.18 3.25
CA THR A 84 17.00 -14.38 3.46
C THR A 84 17.19 -13.83 4.88
N ASP A 85 16.20 -14.05 5.75
CA ASP A 85 16.05 -13.39 7.06
C ASP A 85 15.96 -11.86 7.00
N ARG A 86 15.69 -11.27 5.83
CA ARG A 86 15.51 -9.82 5.72
C ARG A 86 14.10 -9.44 6.18
N LEU A 87 14.03 -8.77 7.32
CA LEU A 87 12.80 -8.23 7.90
C LEU A 87 12.73 -6.71 7.70
N LEU A 88 11.66 -6.11 8.23
CA LEU A 88 11.58 -4.67 8.40
C LEU A 88 12.71 -4.19 9.33
N ASP A 89 13.65 -3.40 8.84
CA ASP A 89 14.80 -2.91 9.60
C ASP A 89 14.39 -1.91 10.70
N GLU A 90 14.94 -2.02 11.92
CA GLU A 90 14.57 -1.07 13.01
C GLU A 90 14.98 0.38 12.70
N SER A 91 16.01 0.60 11.86
CA SER A 91 16.40 1.95 11.42
C SER A 91 15.44 2.57 10.39
N SER A 92 14.59 1.77 9.74
CA SER A 92 13.77 2.21 8.61
C SER A 92 12.74 3.30 8.96
N TYR A 93 12.35 4.11 7.97
CA TYR A 93 11.29 5.12 8.09
C TYR A 93 9.89 4.47 8.07
N ASN A 94 9.61 3.68 9.11
CA ASN A 94 8.32 3.02 9.35
C ASN A 94 7.86 3.23 10.80
N PRO A 95 6.53 3.27 11.05
CA PRO A 95 5.98 3.39 12.40
C PRO A 95 6.55 2.35 13.36
N THR A 96 6.81 2.76 14.60
CA THR A 96 7.23 1.87 15.69
C THR A 96 6.26 0.71 15.90
N SER A 97 4.96 0.92 15.66
CA SER A 97 3.95 -0.14 15.68
C SER A 97 4.19 -1.23 14.63
N HIS A 98 4.62 -0.89 13.42
CA HIS A 98 4.91 -1.89 12.37
C HIS A 98 6.13 -2.75 12.75
N LYS A 99 7.17 -2.10 13.28
CA LYS A 99 8.39 -2.75 13.81
C LYS A 99 8.07 -3.68 14.98
N ALA A 100 7.24 -3.23 15.92
CA ALA A 100 6.73 -4.04 17.01
C ALA A 100 5.89 -5.24 16.51
N THR A 101 5.01 -5.02 15.54
CA THR A 101 4.18 -6.07 14.93
C THR A 101 5.02 -7.14 14.26
N THR A 102 6.12 -6.79 13.57
CA THR A 102 7.06 -7.78 12.99
C THR A 102 7.59 -8.76 14.04
N ILE A 103 7.91 -8.29 15.24
CA ILE A 103 8.35 -9.16 16.35
C ILE A 103 7.18 -9.97 16.90
N ARG A 104 6.04 -9.32 17.18
CA ARG A 104 4.85 -9.95 17.76
C ARG A 104 4.30 -11.07 16.88
N THR A 105 4.22 -10.88 15.57
CA THR A 105 3.65 -11.89 14.65
C THR A 105 4.54 -13.11 14.51
N LEU A 106 5.86 -12.92 14.38
CA LEU A 106 6.80 -14.03 14.27
C LEU A 106 6.93 -14.83 15.58
N THR A 107 6.97 -14.15 16.73
CA THR A 107 7.01 -14.83 18.05
C THR A 107 5.68 -15.49 18.41
N ARG A 108 4.53 -14.92 17.99
CA ARG A 108 3.22 -15.60 18.07
C ARG A 108 3.15 -16.82 17.15
N ARG A 109 3.68 -16.74 15.93
CA ARG A 109 3.75 -17.88 15.01
C ARG A 109 4.56 -19.03 15.62
N ALA A 110 5.72 -18.73 16.20
CA ALA A 110 6.53 -19.73 16.91
C ALA A 110 5.69 -20.47 17.99
N GLN A 111 4.95 -19.74 18.83
CA GLN A 111 4.10 -20.31 19.87
C GLN A 111 2.89 -21.12 19.34
N LEU A 112 2.40 -20.81 18.13
CA LEU A 112 1.28 -21.54 17.50
C LEU A 112 1.74 -22.77 16.70
N VAL A 113 2.99 -22.80 16.24
CA VAL A 113 3.51 -23.84 15.34
C VAL A 113 4.42 -24.84 16.05
N CYS A 114 5.22 -24.41 17.03
CA CYS A 114 6.12 -25.28 17.77
C CYS A 114 5.36 -26.10 18.82
N ASP A 115 5.31 -27.43 18.66
CA ASP A 115 4.54 -28.32 19.54
C ASP A 115 5.33 -28.78 20.79
N SER A 116 6.62 -28.46 20.87
CA SER A 116 7.50 -28.83 21.99
C SER A 116 8.24 -27.62 22.57
N THR A 117 8.53 -27.67 23.88
CA THR A 117 9.29 -26.62 24.58
C THR A 117 10.67 -26.40 23.96
N ASP A 118 11.34 -27.48 23.52
CA ASP A 118 12.67 -27.41 22.92
C ASP A 118 12.64 -26.76 21.53
N SER A 119 11.69 -27.17 20.67
CA SER A 119 11.54 -26.56 19.35
C SER A 119 11.14 -25.09 19.44
N LEU A 120 10.28 -24.72 20.40
CA LEU A 120 9.94 -23.33 20.69
C LEU A 120 11.15 -22.56 21.24
N SER A 121 12.00 -23.18 22.07
CA SER A 121 13.23 -22.58 22.57
C SER A 121 14.20 -22.27 21.44
N ASP A 122 14.43 -23.22 20.53
CA ASP A 122 15.33 -23.06 19.39
C ASP A 122 14.80 -22.08 18.34
N GLU A 123 13.49 -22.09 18.07
CA GLU A 123 12.84 -21.07 17.23
C GLU A 123 12.94 -19.67 17.86
N ASN A 124 12.83 -19.53 19.18
CA ASN A 124 13.03 -18.23 19.84
C ASN A 124 14.50 -17.76 19.76
N LYS A 125 15.49 -18.67 19.93
CA LYS A 125 16.92 -18.36 19.71
C LYS A 125 17.16 -17.91 18.27
N TYR A 126 16.58 -18.62 17.30
CA TYR A 126 16.63 -18.27 15.88
C TYR A 126 16.04 -16.87 15.63
N LEU A 127 14.83 -16.60 16.13
CA LEU A 127 14.14 -15.32 15.94
C LEU A 127 14.94 -14.17 16.57
N HIS A 128 15.51 -14.35 17.76
CA HIS A 128 16.37 -13.35 18.37
C HIS A 128 17.57 -13.01 17.48
N ARG A 129 18.27 -14.02 16.92
CA ARG A 129 19.37 -13.80 15.98
C ARG A 129 18.91 -13.03 14.73
N VAL A 130 17.73 -13.36 14.19
CA VAL A 130 17.16 -12.66 13.02
C VAL A 130 16.77 -11.22 13.34
N PHE A 131 16.21 -10.94 14.52
CA PHE A 131 15.92 -9.56 14.94
C PHE A 131 17.22 -8.75 15.09
N THR A 132 18.24 -9.29 15.76
CA THR A 132 19.55 -8.63 15.87
C THR A 132 20.19 -8.38 14.49
N LYS A 133 20.09 -9.33 13.54
CA LYS A 133 20.53 -9.18 12.13
C LYS A 133 19.81 -8.04 11.39
N ASN A 134 18.61 -7.65 11.82
CA ASN A 134 17.82 -6.52 11.26
C ASN A 134 17.87 -5.26 12.15
N ASN A 135 18.97 -5.11 12.89
CA ASN A 135 19.30 -3.95 13.74
C ASN A 135 18.35 -3.73 14.93
N TYR A 136 17.56 -4.74 15.32
CA TYR A 136 16.68 -4.59 16.48
C TYR A 136 17.45 -4.64 17.80
N ASN A 137 17.12 -3.73 18.72
CA ASN A 137 17.74 -3.70 20.05
C ASN A 137 17.06 -4.68 21.02
N ASN A 138 17.83 -5.29 21.91
CA ASN A 138 17.37 -6.34 22.83
C ASN A 138 16.21 -5.90 23.75
N ASP A 139 16.16 -4.63 24.14
CA ASP A 139 15.05 -4.11 24.95
C ASP A 139 13.76 -3.99 24.13
N PHE A 140 13.84 -3.55 22.87
CA PHE A 140 12.70 -3.48 21.97
C PHE A 140 12.18 -4.89 21.61
N ILE A 141 13.09 -5.85 21.43
CA ILE A 141 12.74 -7.27 21.28
C ILE A 141 12.00 -7.75 22.53
N ARG A 142 12.62 -7.66 23.72
CA ARG A 142 12.03 -8.12 25.00
C ARG A 142 10.67 -7.49 25.31
N ARG A 143 10.46 -6.22 24.93
CA ARG A 143 9.19 -5.48 25.09
C ARG A 143 8.12 -5.87 24.06
N ASN A 144 8.47 -6.48 22.94
CA ASN A 144 7.53 -6.81 21.85
C ASN A 144 7.45 -8.29 21.49
N THR A 145 8.25 -9.18 22.08
CA THR A 145 7.99 -10.62 22.06
C THR A 145 6.58 -10.90 22.56
N HIS A 146 5.80 -11.66 21.78
CA HIS A 146 4.44 -12.02 22.15
C HIS A 146 4.43 -12.85 23.45
N ARG A 147 3.58 -12.45 24.39
CA ARG A 147 3.29 -13.17 25.62
C ARG A 147 1.82 -13.56 25.58
N PRO A 148 1.45 -14.83 25.81
CA PRO A 148 0.07 -15.22 26.00
C PRO A 148 -0.51 -14.48 27.21
N THR A 149 -1.45 -13.57 26.97
CA THR A 149 -2.25 -12.94 28.03
C THR A 149 -3.48 -13.79 28.31
N THR A 150 -3.65 -14.21 29.57
CA THR A 150 -4.83 -14.94 30.05
C THR A 150 -6.06 -14.04 30.23
N THR A 151 -5.90 -12.72 30.13
CA THR A 151 -7.01 -11.77 30.18
C THR A 151 -7.83 -11.79 28.89
N THR A 152 -9.03 -12.37 28.97
CA THR A 152 -10.18 -12.03 28.10
C THR A 152 -10.68 -10.63 28.43
N GLU A 153 -9.81 -9.64 28.29
CA GLU A 153 -10.23 -8.25 28.22
C GLU A 153 -10.68 -7.98 26.78
N THR A 154 -11.98 -8.16 26.56
CA THR A 154 -12.71 -7.38 25.55
C THR A 154 -12.52 -5.92 25.89
N ASN A 155 -11.41 -5.37 25.42
CA ASN A 155 -11.17 -3.94 25.46
C ASN A 155 -12.26 -3.31 24.60
N ASP A 156 -13.28 -2.74 25.25
CA ASP A 156 -14.24 -1.81 24.65
C ASP A 156 -13.49 -0.52 24.25
N THR A 157 -12.57 -0.66 23.29
CA THR A 157 -12.03 0.47 22.56
C THR A 157 -13.20 1.08 21.79
N ALA A 158 -13.72 2.19 22.32
CA ALA A 158 -14.74 3.00 21.68
C ALA A 158 -14.40 3.13 20.18
N THR A 159 -15.39 2.87 19.33
CA THR A 159 -15.15 2.89 17.89
C THR A 159 -14.69 4.31 17.48
N PRO A 160 -13.64 4.42 16.66
CA PRO A 160 -13.11 5.74 16.30
C PRO A 160 -14.12 6.49 15.45
N THR A 161 -14.41 7.75 15.81
CA THR A 161 -15.38 8.61 15.13
C THR A 161 -15.08 8.71 13.63
N THR A 162 -13.79 8.72 13.26
CA THR A 162 -13.35 8.56 11.87
C THR A 162 -11.89 8.09 11.81
N THR A 163 -11.38 7.78 10.62
CA THR A 163 -9.97 7.43 10.38
C THR A 163 -9.31 8.37 9.38
N ALA A 164 -8.31 9.13 9.81
CA ALA A 164 -7.44 9.90 8.94
C ALA A 164 -6.27 9.02 8.45
N THR A 165 -5.99 9.01 7.14
CA THR A 165 -4.85 8.27 6.59
C THR A 165 -3.77 9.23 6.11
N ILE A 166 -2.62 9.24 6.78
CA ILE A 166 -1.50 10.15 6.48
C ILE A 166 -0.23 9.39 6.06
N PRO A 167 0.67 10.02 5.29
CA PRO A 167 2.04 9.56 5.16
C PRO A 167 2.73 9.33 6.51
N TYR A 168 3.62 8.35 6.60
CA TYR A 168 4.55 8.26 7.73
C TYR A 168 5.79 9.13 7.49
N ILE A 169 5.96 10.15 8.35
CA ILE A 169 7.11 11.04 8.44
C ILE A 169 7.52 11.05 9.91
N LYS A 170 8.64 10.39 10.23
CA LYS A 170 9.15 10.22 11.60
C LYS A 170 9.18 11.54 12.37
N GLY A 171 8.55 11.56 13.54
CA GLY A 171 8.40 12.72 14.41
C GLY A 171 7.15 13.55 14.12
N MET A 172 6.82 13.77 12.84
CA MET A 172 5.66 14.57 12.43
C MET A 172 4.35 13.79 12.49
N SER A 173 4.31 12.56 11.96
CA SER A 173 3.07 11.77 11.92
C SER A 173 2.63 11.31 13.31
N GLU A 174 3.58 11.08 14.23
CA GLU A 174 3.30 10.82 15.64
C GLU A 174 2.79 12.07 16.37
N ASN A 175 3.27 13.27 16.02
CA ASN A 175 2.71 14.54 16.53
C ASN A 175 1.25 14.71 16.06
N ILE A 176 0.98 14.50 14.77
CA ILE A 176 -0.38 14.57 14.19
C ILE A 176 -1.28 13.53 14.87
N SER A 177 -0.81 12.30 15.05
CA SER A 177 -1.54 11.24 15.77
C SER A 177 -1.92 11.64 17.19
N ARG A 178 -1.01 12.28 17.94
CA ARG A 178 -1.28 12.78 19.29
C ARG A 178 -2.26 13.97 19.32
N ILE A 179 -2.22 14.86 18.33
CA ILE A 179 -3.15 15.99 18.21
C ILE A 179 -4.57 15.51 17.86
N LEU A 180 -4.70 14.45 17.06
CA LEU A 180 -5.99 13.92 16.61
C LEU A 180 -6.64 12.94 17.61
N LEU A 181 -5.86 12.37 18.53
CA LEU A 181 -6.36 11.40 19.53
C LEU A 181 -7.51 11.93 20.42
N PRO A 182 -7.47 13.16 20.99
CA PRO A 182 -8.56 13.70 21.82
C PRO A 182 -9.90 13.87 21.07
N PHE A 183 -9.86 13.93 19.73
CA PHE A 183 -11.05 14.04 18.88
C PHE A 183 -11.62 12.66 18.48
N ASN A 184 -11.10 11.57 19.05
CA ASN A 184 -11.41 10.18 18.69
C ASN A 184 -11.19 9.89 17.19
N ILE A 185 -10.17 10.53 16.58
CA ILE A 185 -9.79 10.34 15.19
C ILE A 185 -8.61 9.37 15.14
N ARG A 186 -8.84 8.17 14.61
CA ARG A 186 -7.77 7.17 14.41
C ARG A 186 -6.84 7.61 13.28
N VAL A 187 -5.54 7.59 13.50
CA VAL A 187 -4.55 7.86 12.46
C VAL A 187 -3.96 6.57 11.91
N ALA A 188 -4.23 6.30 10.64
CA ALA A 188 -3.60 5.24 9.87
C ALA A 188 -2.40 5.80 9.09
N HIS A 189 -1.29 5.05 9.09
CA HIS A 189 -0.04 5.45 8.44
C HIS A 189 0.15 4.68 7.14
N LYS A 190 0.36 5.38 6.02
CA LYS A 190 0.69 4.77 4.73
C LYS A 190 2.10 5.15 4.26
N PRO A 191 2.84 4.24 3.58
CA PRO A 191 4.03 4.63 2.84
C PRO A 191 3.65 5.53 1.64
N ILE A 192 4.47 6.53 1.34
CA ILE A 192 4.28 7.38 0.14
C ILE A 192 4.78 6.64 -1.11
N THR A 193 5.97 6.04 -1.00
CA THR A 193 6.68 5.37 -2.08
C THR A 193 6.75 3.89 -1.78
N THR A 194 5.99 3.09 -2.53
CA THR A 194 6.02 1.62 -2.44
C THR A 194 6.97 1.04 -3.48
N LEU A 195 7.56 -0.13 -3.19
CA LEU A 195 8.34 -0.88 -4.19
C LEU A 195 7.52 -1.18 -5.45
N ARG A 196 6.20 -1.36 -5.32
CA ARG A 196 5.27 -1.48 -6.47
C ARG A 196 5.34 -0.24 -7.37
N GLN A 197 5.18 0.98 -6.84
CA GLN A 197 5.26 2.20 -7.64
C GLN A 197 6.63 2.42 -8.29
N LEU A 198 7.72 1.98 -7.65
CA LEU A 198 9.08 2.08 -8.19
C LEU A 198 9.35 1.04 -9.28
N LEU A 199 9.01 -0.23 -9.03
CA LEU A 199 9.44 -1.37 -9.84
C LEU A 199 8.40 -1.84 -10.86
N THR A 200 7.10 -1.59 -10.63
CA THR A 200 6.01 -2.08 -11.50
C THR A 200 5.37 -0.94 -12.30
N ASN A 201 6.15 -0.29 -13.16
CA ASN A 201 5.63 0.55 -14.24
C ASN A 201 5.31 -0.33 -15.47
N VAL A 202 4.35 -1.25 -15.32
CA VAL A 202 4.03 -2.30 -16.32
C VAL A 202 3.24 -1.76 -17.53
N LYS A 203 2.66 -0.57 -17.41
CA LYS A 203 1.95 0.11 -18.48
C LYS A 203 2.70 1.38 -18.87
N ASP A 204 2.72 1.67 -20.16
CA ASP A 204 3.13 2.97 -20.67
C ASP A 204 2.28 4.07 -20.06
N LYS A 205 2.91 5.23 -19.82
CA LYS A 205 2.23 6.39 -19.28
C LYS A 205 1.70 7.20 -20.44
N ASP A 206 0.38 7.44 -20.47
CA ASP A 206 -0.24 8.34 -21.44
C ASP A 206 0.52 9.67 -21.52
N GLU A 207 0.55 10.30 -22.69
CA GLU A 207 1.09 11.65 -22.82
C GLU A 207 0.38 12.63 -21.86
N PRO A 208 1.11 13.62 -21.31
CA PRO A 208 0.56 14.63 -20.39
C PRO A 208 -0.81 15.19 -20.78
N ARG A 209 -1.00 15.57 -22.05
CA ARG A 209 -2.27 16.18 -22.54
C ARG A 209 -3.45 15.20 -22.64
N ASN A 210 -3.17 13.90 -22.72
CA ASN A 210 -4.18 12.85 -22.89
C ASN A 210 -4.68 12.27 -21.56
N ARG A 211 -4.00 12.54 -20.45
CA ARG A 211 -4.38 12.10 -19.11
C ARG A 211 -5.64 12.80 -18.59
N GLN A 212 -6.45 12.03 -17.87
CA GLN A 212 -7.60 12.53 -17.13
C GLN A 212 -7.19 13.16 -15.79
N GLY A 213 -8.06 14.01 -15.23
CA GLY A 213 -7.84 14.61 -13.92
C GLY A 213 -6.78 15.72 -13.92
N THR A 214 -6.69 16.48 -15.00
CA THR A 214 -5.65 17.49 -15.22
C THR A 214 -5.99 18.83 -14.57
N ILE A 215 -5.02 19.45 -13.90
CA ILE A 215 -5.03 20.87 -13.56
C ILE A 215 -4.12 21.59 -14.55
N TYR A 216 -4.63 22.61 -15.23
CA TYR A 216 -3.97 23.25 -16.38
C TYR A 216 -3.95 24.78 -16.28
N LYS A 217 -3.00 25.39 -17.00
CA LYS A 217 -2.85 26.83 -17.18
C LYS A 217 -2.99 27.20 -18.65
N ILE A 218 -3.72 28.29 -18.92
CA ILE A 218 -3.88 28.91 -20.25
C ILE A 218 -3.57 30.39 -20.09
N ASN A 219 -2.71 30.94 -20.94
CA ASN A 219 -2.32 32.34 -20.87
C ASN A 219 -3.16 33.19 -21.83
N CYS A 220 -3.34 34.47 -21.50
CA CYS A 220 -3.68 35.48 -22.50
C CYS A 220 -2.42 35.78 -23.34
N SER A 221 -2.58 36.00 -24.65
CA SER A 221 -1.48 36.39 -25.53
C SER A 221 -1.11 37.87 -25.36
N ASP A 222 -2.11 38.69 -25.05
CA ASP A 222 -2.02 40.16 -25.16
C ASP A 222 -1.87 40.84 -23.78
N CYS A 223 -1.96 40.09 -22.67
CA CYS A 223 -1.65 40.58 -21.33
C CYS A 223 -1.17 39.46 -20.39
N GLN A 224 -0.68 39.83 -19.21
CA GLN A 224 -0.13 38.87 -18.21
C GLN A 224 -1.18 37.96 -17.56
N ALA A 225 -2.46 38.12 -17.88
CA ALA A 225 -3.52 37.37 -17.24
C ALA A 225 -3.51 35.88 -17.65
N SER A 226 -3.80 34.99 -16.70
CA SER A 226 -3.87 33.55 -16.98
C SER A 226 -5.08 32.88 -16.32
N TYR A 227 -5.58 31.82 -16.94
CA TYR A 227 -6.65 30.98 -16.42
C TYR A 227 -6.07 29.65 -15.93
N ILE A 228 -6.43 29.26 -14.72
CA ILE A 228 -6.07 28.00 -14.07
C ILE A 228 -7.35 27.17 -13.95
N GLY A 229 -7.45 26.03 -14.62
CA GLY A 229 -8.65 25.20 -14.56
C GLY A 229 -8.38 23.77 -14.11
N GLU A 230 -9.40 23.10 -13.58
CA GLU A 230 -9.43 21.64 -13.47
C GLU A 230 -10.25 20.99 -14.58
N THR A 231 -9.97 19.72 -14.86
CA THR A 231 -10.90 18.85 -15.57
C THR A 231 -10.75 17.39 -15.17
N GLY A 232 -11.88 16.71 -14.97
CA GLY A 232 -11.93 15.24 -14.89
C GLY A 232 -11.70 14.54 -16.24
N ARG A 233 -11.77 15.25 -17.38
CA ARG A 233 -11.52 14.72 -18.72
C ARG A 233 -10.04 14.88 -19.11
N ASN A 234 -9.69 14.52 -20.34
CA ASN A 234 -8.38 14.89 -20.90
C ASN A 234 -8.33 16.39 -21.23
N LEU A 235 -7.12 16.96 -21.24
CA LEU A 235 -6.92 18.40 -21.45
C LEU A 235 -7.36 18.83 -22.85
N THR A 236 -7.10 18.01 -23.87
CA THR A 236 -7.49 18.29 -25.26
C THR A 236 -8.99 18.52 -25.43
N THR A 237 -9.84 17.65 -24.85
CA THR A 237 -11.29 17.85 -24.84
C THR A 237 -11.66 19.16 -24.15
N ARG A 238 -11.05 19.43 -22.99
CA ARG A 238 -11.35 20.65 -22.23
C ARG A 238 -10.96 21.93 -22.97
N LEU A 239 -9.85 21.93 -23.70
CA LEU A 239 -9.45 23.06 -24.56
C LEU A 239 -10.45 23.29 -25.70
N THR A 240 -11.00 22.23 -26.32
CA THR A 240 -12.04 22.41 -27.35
C THR A 240 -13.35 22.94 -26.78
N GLU A 241 -13.74 22.54 -25.56
CA GLU A 241 -14.87 23.12 -24.83
C GLU A 241 -14.67 24.64 -24.60
N HIS A 242 -13.50 25.07 -24.12
CA HIS A 242 -13.20 26.50 -23.93
C HIS A 242 -13.18 27.27 -25.26
N ARG A 243 -12.49 26.78 -26.31
CA ARG A 243 -12.49 27.42 -27.65
C ARG A 243 -13.93 27.60 -28.17
N ARG A 244 -14.82 26.62 -27.95
CA ARG A 244 -16.24 26.69 -28.32
C ARG A 244 -17.02 27.73 -27.49
N ALA A 245 -16.74 27.85 -26.19
CA ALA A 245 -17.36 28.84 -25.31
C ALA A 245 -16.94 30.28 -25.67
N THR A 246 -15.64 30.51 -25.91
CA THR A 246 -15.08 31.79 -26.36
C THR A 246 -15.72 32.24 -27.67
N ARG A 247 -15.80 31.36 -28.68
CA ARG A 247 -16.47 31.67 -29.97
C ARG A 247 -17.98 31.98 -29.83
N LYS A 248 -18.63 31.50 -28.76
CA LYS A 248 -20.04 31.81 -28.46
C LYS A 248 -20.23 33.08 -27.63
N GLY A 249 -19.17 33.69 -27.09
CA GLY A 249 -19.26 34.79 -26.13
C GLY A 249 -19.90 34.38 -24.80
N ASP A 250 -19.75 33.11 -24.38
CA ASP A 250 -20.38 32.55 -23.18
C ASP A 250 -19.78 33.13 -21.90
N VAL A 251 -20.43 34.15 -21.33
CA VAL A 251 -19.98 34.85 -20.11
C VAL A 251 -19.94 33.99 -18.84
N SER A 252 -20.46 32.76 -18.85
CA SER A 252 -20.27 31.82 -17.74
C SER A 252 -18.84 31.26 -17.69
N ASN A 253 -18.09 31.37 -18.78
CA ASN A 253 -16.71 30.92 -18.90
C ASN A 253 -15.75 32.11 -18.76
N HIS A 254 -14.96 32.16 -17.69
CA HIS A 254 -14.05 33.27 -17.39
C HIS A 254 -13.09 33.63 -18.54
N ILE A 255 -12.65 32.65 -19.35
CA ILE A 255 -11.80 32.92 -20.53
C ILE A 255 -12.59 33.65 -21.62
N ALA A 256 -13.83 33.24 -21.86
CA ALA A 256 -14.72 33.87 -22.83
C ALA A 256 -15.19 35.26 -22.36
N GLU A 257 -15.45 35.44 -21.05
CA GLU A 257 -15.71 36.74 -20.43
C GLU A 257 -14.53 37.70 -20.66
N HIS A 258 -13.29 37.27 -20.36
CA HIS A 258 -12.08 38.06 -20.60
C HIS A 258 -11.92 38.44 -22.08
N HIS A 259 -11.97 37.47 -22.99
CA HIS A 259 -11.87 37.69 -24.43
C HIS A 259 -12.93 38.69 -24.93
N ARG A 260 -14.20 38.55 -24.50
CA ARG A 260 -15.29 39.43 -24.91
C ARG A 260 -15.14 40.86 -24.40
N LEU A 261 -14.56 41.05 -23.20
CA LEU A 261 -14.42 42.38 -22.58
C LEU A 261 -13.17 43.14 -23.05
N THR A 262 -12.08 42.43 -23.34
CA THR A 262 -10.79 43.03 -23.68
C THR A 262 -10.44 42.93 -25.17
N ASN A 263 -11.15 42.08 -25.92
CA ASN A 263 -10.81 41.67 -27.28
C ASN A 263 -9.41 41.03 -27.41
N HIS A 264 -8.83 40.54 -26.31
CA HIS A 264 -7.53 39.88 -26.30
C HIS A 264 -7.60 38.45 -26.84
N ASN A 265 -6.52 38.03 -27.49
CA ASN A 265 -6.29 36.67 -27.94
C ASN A 265 -5.86 35.77 -26.78
N ILE A 266 -6.23 34.49 -26.86
CA ILE A 266 -5.91 33.48 -25.85
C ILE A 266 -4.91 32.49 -26.46
N ASP A 267 -3.82 32.24 -25.75
CA ASP A 267 -2.82 31.26 -26.17
C ASP A 267 -3.26 29.85 -25.76
N TRP A 268 -4.02 29.22 -26.66
CA TRP A 268 -4.51 27.87 -26.48
C TRP A 268 -3.46 26.79 -26.69
N ASP A 269 -2.36 27.09 -27.39
CA ASP A 269 -1.42 26.08 -27.87
C ASP A 269 -0.23 25.91 -26.91
N SER A 270 0.16 26.97 -26.18
CA SER A 270 1.07 26.87 -25.03
C SER A 270 0.42 26.31 -23.76
N ALA A 271 -0.89 25.97 -23.79
CA ALA A 271 -1.62 25.44 -22.64
C ALA A 271 -0.86 24.32 -21.91
N GLN A 272 -0.59 24.55 -20.63
CA GLN A 272 0.30 23.75 -19.80
C GLN A 272 -0.49 22.87 -18.83
N CYS A 273 -0.08 21.62 -18.65
CA CYS A 273 -0.52 20.85 -17.49
C CYS A 273 0.38 21.20 -16.29
N LEU A 274 -0.21 21.63 -15.18
CA LEU A 274 0.49 21.91 -13.93
C LEU A 274 0.66 20.65 -13.08
N THR A 275 -0.41 19.86 -12.92
CA THR A 275 -0.39 18.59 -12.19
C THR A 275 -1.65 17.74 -12.47
N TYR A 276 -1.74 16.56 -11.86
CA TYR A 276 -2.87 15.65 -12.01
C TYR A 276 -3.40 15.20 -10.64
N SER A 277 -4.73 15.05 -10.53
CA SER A 277 -5.35 14.17 -9.54
C SER A 277 -6.66 13.59 -10.07
N THR A 278 -6.86 12.29 -9.89
CA THR A 278 -8.15 11.65 -10.22
C THR A 278 -9.24 11.98 -9.19
N ASP A 279 -8.84 12.37 -7.97
CA ASP A 279 -9.74 12.81 -6.90
C ASP A 279 -10.27 14.22 -7.14
N TYR A 280 -11.60 14.37 -7.11
CA TYR A 280 -12.27 15.64 -7.40
C TYR A 280 -11.97 16.76 -6.38
N PHE A 281 -11.97 16.45 -5.07
CA PHE A 281 -11.72 17.43 -4.03
C PHE A 281 -10.26 17.88 -4.02
N GLN A 282 -9.33 16.97 -4.33
CA GLN A 282 -7.93 17.33 -4.56
C GLN A 282 -7.78 18.25 -5.76
N ARG A 283 -8.48 18.00 -6.88
CA ARG A 283 -8.45 18.91 -8.04
C ARG A 283 -8.94 20.31 -7.72
N LEU A 284 -10.08 20.46 -7.04
CA LEU A 284 -10.58 21.77 -6.61
C LEU A 284 -9.59 22.50 -5.69
N THR A 285 -8.98 21.76 -4.76
CA THR A 285 -7.97 22.31 -3.85
C THR A 285 -6.72 22.76 -4.62
N LEU A 286 -6.27 21.97 -5.60
CA LEU A 286 -5.12 22.27 -6.45
C LEU A 286 -5.39 23.44 -7.42
N GLU A 287 -6.56 23.50 -8.04
CA GLU A 287 -6.99 24.63 -8.88
C GLU A 287 -6.94 25.94 -8.07
N SER A 288 -7.55 25.94 -6.88
CA SER A 288 -7.51 27.10 -5.99
C SER A 288 -6.09 27.43 -5.53
N TRP A 289 -5.27 26.43 -5.23
CA TRP A 289 -3.85 26.60 -4.88
C TRP A 289 -3.04 27.28 -5.99
N PHE A 290 -3.08 26.75 -7.21
CA PHE A 290 -2.36 27.36 -8.34
C PHE A 290 -2.93 28.73 -8.69
N THR A 291 -4.25 28.93 -8.60
CA THR A 291 -4.86 30.27 -8.79
C THR A 291 -4.31 31.31 -7.81
N ASN A 292 -4.07 30.93 -6.54
CA ASN A 292 -3.50 31.83 -5.52
C ASN A 292 -1.98 32.05 -5.66
N LEU A 293 -1.30 31.35 -6.57
CA LEU A 293 0.11 31.59 -6.95
C LEU A 293 0.25 32.50 -8.18
N GLU A 294 -0.84 32.72 -8.93
CA GLU A 294 -0.86 33.63 -10.08
C GLU A 294 -1.05 35.08 -9.63
N GLN A 295 -0.34 36.00 -10.29
CA GLN A 295 -0.45 37.44 -10.00
C GLN A 295 -1.73 38.07 -10.60
N THR A 296 -2.17 37.57 -11.76
CA THR A 296 -3.34 38.07 -12.49
C THR A 296 -4.23 36.90 -12.97
N PRO A 297 -4.84 36.13 -12.04
CA PRO A 297 -5.72 35.05 -12.41
C PRO A 297 -7.05 35.57 -13.00
N LEU A 298 -7.53 34.95 -14.07
CA LEU A 298 -8.87 35.15 -14.62
C LEU A 298 -9.96 34.43 -13.78
N ASN A 299 -9.56 33.52 -12.90
CA ASN A 299 -10.46 32.65 -12.13
C ASN A 299 -11.08 33.32 -10.90
N ARG A 300 -12.37 33.08 -10.71
CA ARG A 300 -13.03 33.18 -9.40
C ARG A 300 -12.92 31.82 -8.68
N CYS A 301 -11.75 31.52 -8.11
CA CYS A 301 -11.51 30.25 -7.40
C CYS A 301 -12.14 30.23 -5.99
N GLN A 302 -12.26 29.03 -5.40
CA GLN A 302 -12.70 28.88 -4.01
C GLN A 302 -11.61 29.39 -3.06
N GLN A 303 -12.01 30.06 -1.97
CA GLN A 303 -11.09 30.52 -0.95
C GLN A 303 -10.46 29.33 -0.23
N LEU A 304 -9.13 29.22 -0.27
CA LEU A 304 -8.42 28.19 0.46
C LEU A 304 -8.55 28.39 1.98
N PRO A 305 -8.71 27.30 2.77
CA PRO A 305 -8.70 27.37 4.22
C PRO A 305 -7.44 28.05 4.76
N ALA A 306 -7.58 28.79 5.86
CA ALA A 306 -6.51 29.59 6.46
C ALA A 306 -5.14 28.87 6.64
N PRO A 307 -5.05 27.57 7.00
CA PRO A 307 -3.77 26.87 7.07
C PRO A 307 -2.94 26.89 5.77
N TYR A 308 -3.59 26.88 4.60
CA TYR A 308 -2.89 26.91 3.31
C TYR A 308 -2.36 28.30 2.94
N LYS A 309 -2.99 29.38 3.44
CA LYS A 309 -2.61 30.77 3.12
C LYS A 309 -1.17 31.09 3.56
N ARG A 310 -0.74 30.54 4.71
CA ARG A 310 0.65 30.67 5.18
C ARG A 310 1.65 29.98 4.24
N LEU A 311 1.33 28.77 3.77
CA LEU A 311 2.20 28.03 2.86
C LEU A 311 2.37 28.75 1.51
N ILE A 312 1.29 29.34 0.99
CA ILE A 312 1.31 30.15 -0.24
C ILE A 312 2.20 31.39 -0.07
N HIS A 313 2.06 32.10 1.05
CA HIS A 313 2.90 33.25 1.38
C HIS A 313 4.40 32.88 1.42
N ASP A 314 4.75 31.78 2.10
CA ASP A 314 6.14 31.33 2.23
C ASP A 314 6.74 30.87 0.87
N ILE A 315 5.91 30.30 -0.01
CA ILE A 315 6.28 29.97 -1.40
C ILE A 315 6.48 31.22 -2.25
N ASN A 316 5.60 32.23 -2.15
CA ASN A 316 5.71 33.46 -2.92
C ASN A 316 7.00 34.23 -2.57
N ILE A 317 7.33 34.35 -1.28
CA ILE A 317 8.64 34.90 -0.82
C ILE A 317 9.82 34.13 -1.44
N THR A 318 9.71 32.80 -1.51
CA THR A 318 10.78 31.95 -2.07
C THR A 318 10.92 32.12 -3.58
N ASN A 319 9.82 32.35 -4.30
CA ASN A 319 9.81 32.57 -5.75
C ASN A 319 10.31 33.96 -6.12
N ASP A 320 9.95 35.01 -5.37
CA ASP A 320 10.42 36.37 -5.63
C ASP A 320 11.93 36.50 -5.41
N ARG A 321 12.49 35.81 -4.41
CA ARG A 321 13.95 35.70 -4.20
C ARG A 321 14.70 35.01 -5.34
N LYS A 322 14.03 34.15 -6.13
CA LYS A 322 14.62 33.50 -7.31
C LYS A 322 14.48 34.30 -8.61
N ARG A 323 13.66 35.37 -8.60
CA ARG A 323 13.47 36.28 -9.73
C ARG A 323 14.41 37.49 -9.68
N THR A 324 15.05 37.73 -8.54
CA THR A 324 15.97 38.84 -8.29
C THR A 324 17.45 38.43 -8.27
N THR A 325 17.74 37.20 -8.73
CA THR A 325 19.07 36.60 -8.89
C THR A 325 19.24 36.04 -10.29
#